data_AF-A0A0L7LJS1-F1
#
_entry.id   AF-A0A0L7LJS1-F1
#
_cell.length_a   1.000
_cell.length_b   1.000
_cell.length_c   1.000
_cell.angle_alpha   90.00
_cell.angle_beta   90.00
_cell.angle_gamma   90.00
#
_symmetry.space_group_name_H-M   'P 1'
#
loop_
_entity.id
_entity.type
_entity.pdbx_description
1 polymer ?
#
loop_
_entity_poly.entity_id
_entity_poly.type
_entity_poly.pdbx_seq_one_letter_code
_entity_poly.pdbx_strand_id
1 'polypeptide(L)'
;MEKKGNKKQQRDYLFDIIIEIKQFYETPIVYVTKRDYADTLFNTMCTLRTNLQSEESKDKVIDIIVDYHLQWLHAVKEIETYKNLINDISKEEISEAIRYTIDALAARLKYFERYMEKNRQSLSNSDQAYLDAELEIVKDMHDEVTTALLEKLKCYGSFVGDIEFTVKLNQTTDELLDWLDKIYDSLSYQVSKYVSLNVPNLTSDLTKTLKQIVYEINVSQALSAIKMLDDLKQQGNKISSMILCTTAHSLEISKVVEKIDILDDRITRLESEPTSAAVMDLANKKEYLEKRLISLENLKMTITSLHNLAEIELEGINEEEVCVCEDFYRFRIFNHFLPLDRRERLITDLCYVWDMAIFGEQQSRKSMISLLSADDMREEFTDDLGTFYIDEHSRKIYKMPEDGVLYQPNELNELVPLSDDDDHIYFYDECGRYYIDPITRQRVYKAHGTASEYMMDSKGVLLKFKEERDGVTYFYDSFGRYFIDENGKQIYREADTVSEYERDELGNLVRIRSHLDIFDLCPKDANVTEDFKYLRQTVGTALRVSIADCVLHLPDDPIKYLSNSLRKYKENMEIKEKRATEQEQLNIERNLIALAEKRAAAEKYAMEAALRTQGGSEASYDSNMQRYMSMNPDDTISVASVK
;
A
#
# COMPACT_ATOMS: atom_id res chain seq x y z
N MET A 1 15.42 20.76 -23.79
CA MET A 1 14.85 19.47 -23.33
C MET A 1 13.83 19.67 -22.20
N GLU A 2 13.76 20.83 -21.54
CA GLU A 2 12.84 21.13 -20.42
C GLU A 2 11.33 21.11 -20.78
N LYS A 3 10.93 21.54 -21.98
CA LYS A 3 9.49 21.56 -22.37
C LYS A 3 8.82 20.19 -22.46
N LYS A 4 9.57 19.08 -22.58
CA LYS A 4 8.99 17.72 -22.59
C LYS A 4 8.70 17.19 -21.18
N GLY A 5 9.40 17.66 -20.14
CA GLY A 5 9.15 17.28 -18.75
C GLY A 5 7.82 17.84 -18.24
N ASN A 6 7.52 19.10 -18.57
CA ASN A 6 6.32 19.79 -18.09
C ASN A 6 5.02 19.15 -18.60
N LYS A 7 4.96 18.68 -19.87
CA LYS A 7 3.74 18.01 -20.39
C LYS A 7 3.44 16.66 -19.72
N LYS A 8 4.46 15.91 -19.32
CA LYS A 8 4.27 14.64 -18.61
C LYS A 8 3.77 14.91 -17.19
N GLN A 9 4.41 15.82 -16.45
CA GLN A 9 3.93 16.24 -15.12
C GLN A 9 2.49 16.79 -15.15
N GLN A 10 2.12 17.54 -16.18
CA GLN A 10 0.75 18.06 -16.34
C GLN A 10 -0.29 16.97 -16.56
N ARG A 11 0.08 15.92 -17.31
CA ARG A 11 -0.74 14.74 -17.51
C ARG A 11 -0.86 13.97 -16.20
N ASP A 12 0.25 13.72 -15.51
CA ASP A 12 0.28 12.98 -14.25
C ASP A 12 -0.57 13.70 -13.18
N TYR A 13 -0.47 15.03 -13.08
CA TYR A 13 -1.30 15.83 -12.17
C TYR A 13 -2.80 15.70 -12.46
N LEU A 14 -3.19 15.65 -13.74
CA LEU A 14 -4.59 15.46 -14.11
C LEU A 14 -5.13 14.12 -13.61
N PHE A 15 -4.33 13.06 -13.67
CA PHE A 15 -4.71 11.75 -13.14
C PHE A 15 -4.68 11.71 -11.62
N ASP A 16 -3.77 12.44 -10.96
CA ASP A 16 -3.80 12.59 -9.51
C ASP A 16 -5.08 13.30 -9.04
N ILE A 17 -5.58 14.31 -9.76
CA ILE A 17 -6.90 14.92 -9.48
C ILE A 17 -8.03 13.87 -9.51
N ILE A 18 -7.98 12.90 -10.43
CA ILE A 18 -8.99 11.83 -10.52
C ILE A 18 -8.92 10.93 -9.28
N ILE A 19 -7.71 10.57 -8.86
CA ILE A 19 -7.47 9.76 -7.68
C ILE A 19 -8.05 10.46 -6.43
N GLU A 20 -7.77 11.76 -6.27
CA GLU A 20 -8.30 12.54 -5.15
C GLU A 20 -9.83 12.64 -5.19
N ILE A 21 -10.41 12.83 -6.39
CA ILE A 21 -11.88 12.91 -6.54
C ILE A 21 -12.55 11.60 -6.17
N LYS A 22 -11.94 10.44 -6.46
CA LYS A 22 -12.47 9.14 -6.01
C LYS A 22 -12.57 9.07 -4.49
N GLN A 23 -11.59 9.59 -3.77
CA GLN A 23 -11.60 9.61 -2.30
C GLN A 23 -12.81 10.36 -1.73
N PHE A 24 -13.36 11.34 -2.46
CA PHE A 24 -14.56 12.05 -2.03
C PHE A 24 -15.82 11.18 -2.03
N TYR A 25 -15.81 10.07 -2.77
CA TYR A 25 -16.91 9.11 -2.87
C TYR A 25 -16.61 7.76 -2.19
N GLU A 26 -15.45 7.60 -1.54
CA GLU A 26 -15.14 6.34 -0.83
C GLU A 26 -15.97 6.17 0.45
N THR A 27 -16.46 7.26 1.04
CA THR A 27 -17.16 7.23 2.33
C THR A 27 -18.43 8.08 2.27
N PRO A 28 -19.60 7.54 2.67
CA PRO A 28 -20.88 8.27 2.66
C PRO A 28 -20.98 9.21 3.86
N ILE A 29 -20.22 10.30 3.81
CA ILE A 29 -20.18 11.38 4.81
C ILE A 29 -21.31 12.38 4.63
N VAL A 30 -21.76 12.99 5.74
CA VAL A 30 -22.83 14.00 5.75
C VAL A 30 -22.22 15.36 6.04
N TYR A 31 -22.49 16.37 5.20
CA TYR A 31 -22.09 17.75 5.44
C TYR A 31 -23.02 18.41 6.46
N VAL A 32 -22.80 18.11 7.73
CA VAL A 32 -23.65 18.54 8.85
C VAL A 32 -23.80 20.07 8.95
N THR A 33 -22.82 20.83 8.47
CA THR A 33 -22.79 22.30 8.40
C THR A 33 -23.43 22.87 7.12
N LYS A 34 -23.96 22.02 6.23
CA LYS A 34 -24.49 22.38 4.90
C LYS A 34 -23.46 23.15 4.05
N ARG A 35 -22.17 22.77 4.15
CA ARG A 35 -21.09 23.31 3.34
C ARG A 35 -20.38 22.19 2.59
N ASP A 36 -20.18 22.39 1.28
CA ASP A 36 -19.38 21.48 0.47
C ASP A 36 -17.88 21.76 0.65
N TYR A 37 -17.25 20.98 1.54
CA TYR A 37 -15.81 21.06 1.79
C TYR A 37 -14.95 20.51 0.64
N ALA A 38 -15.48 19.58 -0.15
CA ALA A 38 -14.73 18.97 -1.26
C ALA A 38 -14.76 19.82 -2.54
N ASP A 39 -15.76 20.68 -2.74
CA ASP A 39 -15.75 21.67 -3.82
C ASP A 39 -14.56 22.62 -3.68
N THR A 40 -14.30 23.06 -2.45
CA THR A 40 -13.17 23.94 -2.11
C THR A 40 -11.82 23.28 -2.47
N LEU A 41 -11.66 22.00 -2.12
CA LEU A 41 -10.49 21.20 -2.48
C LEU A 41 -10.34 21.00 -3.99
N PHE A 42 -11.43 20.65 -4.66
CA PHE A 42 -11.40 20.43 -6.10
C PHE A 42 -11.03 21.70 -6.87
N ASN A 43 -11.59 22.84 -6.46
CA ASN A 43 -11.26 24.15 -7.04
C ASN A 43 -9.80 24.51 -6.78
N THR A 44 -9.28 24.24 -5.59
CA THR A 44 -7.87 24.43 -5.24
C THR A 44 -6.98 23.58 -6.15
N MET A 45 -7.26 22.29 -6.32
CA MET A 45 -6.52 21.41 -7.22
C MET A 45 -6.53 21.89 -8.67
N CYS A 46 -7.70 22.31 -9.17
CA CYS A 46 -7.84 22.84 -10.52
C CYS A 46 -7.05 24.14 -10.71
N THR A 47 -7.08 25.01 -9.70
CA THR A 47 -6.37 26.31 -9.71
C THR A 47 -4.86 26.09 -9.61
N LEU A 48 -4.40 25.18 -8.76
CA LEU A 48 -2.99 24.81 -8.62
C LEU A 48 -2.47 24.23 -9.94
N ARG A 49 -3.20 23.30 -10.56
CA ARG A 49 -2.85 22.77 -11.89
C ARG A 49 -2.74 23.87 -12.95
N THR A 50 -3.64 24.85 -12.94
CA THR A 50 -3.61 25.96 -13.90
C THR A 50 -2.41 26.88 -13.66
N ASN A 51 -2.08 27.15 -12.39
CA ASN A 51 -0.95 28.02 -12.04
C ASN A 51 0.40 27.32 -12.22
N LEU A 52 0.51 26.02 -11.96
CA LEU A 52 1.72 25.24 -12.24
C LEU A 52 2.10 25.22 -13.74
N GLN A 53 1.18 25.61 -14.64
CA GLN A 53 1.46 25.71 -16.08
C GLN A 53 2.21 26.99 -16.48
N SER A 54 2.17 28.05 -15.67
CA SER A 54 2.82 29.33 -15.97
C SER A 54 4.08 29.51 -15.12
N GLU A 55 5.23 29.81 -15.73
CA GLU A 55 6.48 30.07 -14.98
C GLU A 55 6.41 31.35 -14.12
N GLU A 56 5.48 32.26 -14.42
CA GLU A 56 5.28 33.55 -13.73
C GLU A 56 4.42 33.47 -12.45
N SER A 57 4.07 32.28 -11.94
CA SER A 57 3.04 32.10 -10.89
C SER A 57 3.51 31.50 -9.57
N LYS A 58 4.82 31.44 -9.30
CA LYS A 58 5.32 30.83 -8.04
C LYS A 58 4.69 31.46 -6.79
N ASP A 59 4.56 32.78 -6.77
CA ASP A 59 3.91 33.51 -5.68
C ASP A 59 2.42 33.13 -5.56
N LYS A 60 1.72 33.00 -6.69
CA LYS A 60 0.32 32.55 -6.72
C LYS A 60 0.14 31.12 -6.24
N VAL A 61 1.10 30.24 -6.48
CA VAL A 61 1.05 28.86 -5.96
C VAL A 61 1.17 28.88 -4.43
N ILE A 62 2.02 29.73 -3.88
CA ILE A 62 2.13 29.93 -2.43
C ILE A 62 0.81 30.48 -1.88
N ASP A 63 0.23 31.51 -2.52
CA ASP A 63 -1.07 32.07 -2.12
C ASP A 63 -2.16 30.99 -2.12
N ILE A 64 -2.21 30.14 -3.15
CA ILE A 64 -3.17 29.03 -3.23
C ILE A 64 -2.98 28.04 -2.07
N ILE A 65 -1.73 27.71 -1.70
CA ILE A 65 -1.43 26.81 -0.58
C ILE A 65 -1.85 27.43 0.75
N VAL A 66 -1.59 28.72 0.94
CA VAL A 66 -1.99 29.45 2.15
C VAL A 66 -3.51 29.52 2.24
N ASP A 67 -4.20 29.92 1.17
CA ASP A 67 -5.66 29.97 1.10
C ASP A 67 -6.28 28.61 1.38
N TYR A 68 -5.72 27.56 0.78
CA TYR A 68 -6.10 26.16 1.01
C TYR A 68 -5.99 25.79 2.50
N HIS A 69 -4.88 26.12 3.14
CA HIS A 69 -4.68 25.82 4.56
C HIS A 69 -5.63 26.61 5.46
N LEU A 70 -5.88 27.89 5.15
CA LEU A 70 -6.85 28.70 5.87
C LEU A 70 -8.26 28.11 5.72
N GLN A 71 -8.64 27.66 4.52
CA GLN A 71 -9.92 27.02 4.26
C GLN A 71 -10.11 25.74 5.09
N TRP A 72 -9.05 24.93 5.25
CA TRP A 72 -9.06 23.78 6.16
C TRP A 72 -9.34 24.21 7.61
N LEU A 73 -8.58 25.18 8.13
CA LEU A 73 -8.74 25.67 9.50
C LEU A 73 -10.14 26.21 9.75
N HIS A 74 -10.69 26.93 8.77
CA HIS A 74 -12.06 27.41 8.82
C HIS A 74 -13.08 26.26 8.82
N ALA A 75 -12.89 25.25 7.97
CA ALA A 75 -13.75 24.07 7.91
C ALA A 75 -13.76 23.30 9.24
N VAL A 76 -12.58 23.03 9.82
CA VAL A 76 -12.45 22.37 11.11
C VAL A 76 -13.15 23.19 12.20
N LYS A 77 -12.89 24.50 12.27
CA LYS A 77 -13.53 25.38 13.25
C LYS A 77 -15.06 25.40 13.12
N GLU A 78 -15.58 25.41 11.90
CA GLU A 78 -17.02 25.35 11.66
C GLU A 78 -17.63 24.03 12.16
N ILE A 79 -16.99 22.90 11.89
CA ILE A 79 -17.45 21.59 12.33
C ILE A 79 -17.35 21.44 13.85
N GLU A 80 -16.29 21.95 14.48
CA GLU A 80 -16.17 21.99 15.95
C GLU A 80 -17.23 22.90 16.59
N THR A 81 -17.51 24.05 15.97
CA THR A 81 -18.58 24.95 16.43
C THR A 81 -19.94 24.24 16.34
N TYR A 82 -20.17 23.51 15.24
CA TYR A 82 -21.34 22.66 15.08
C TYR A 82 -21.40 21.57 16.16
N LYS A 83 -20.27 20.92 16.47
CA LYS A 83 -20.16 19.89 17.51
C LYS A 83 -20.63 20.39 18.87
N ASN A 84 -20.29 21.63 19.22
CA ASN A 84 -20.74 22.26 20.47
C ASN A 84 -22.25 22.55 20.51
N LEU A 85 -22.90 22.64 19.36
CA LEU A 85 -24.33 22.92 19.23
C LEU A 85 -25.18 21.66 19.05
N ILE A 86 -24.59 20.46 18.99
CA ILE A 86 -25.27 19.19 18.66
C ILE A 86 -26.54 18.94 19.49
N ASN A 87 -26.57 19.36 20.74
CA ASN A 87 -27.73 19.15 21.62
C ASN A 87 -28.96 19.98 21.22
N ASP A 88 -28.77 21.06 20.46
CA ASP A 88 -29.82 21.97 20.03
C ASP A 88 -30.32 21.68 18.61
N ILE A 89 -29.73 20.69 17.93
CA ILE A 89 -29.98 20.42 16.51
C ILE A 89 -31.21 19.54 16.33
N SER A 90 -32.08 19.92 15.39
CA SER A 90 -33.30 19.18 15.10
C SER A 90 -33.09 18.04 14.10
N LYS A 91 -34.00 17.05 14.11
CA LYS A 91 -33.99 15.94 13.15
C LYS A 91 -34.25 16.42 11.71
N GLU A 92 -35.00 17.49 11.55
CA GLU A 92 -35.26 18.15 10.27
C GLU A 92 -33.98 18.80 9.73
N GLU A 93 -33.19 19.44 10.59
CA GLU A 93 -31.94 20.10 10.18
C GLU A 93 -30.92 19.09 9.63
N ILE A 94 -30.75 17.94 10.29
CA ILE A 94 -29.85 16.90 9.77
C ILE A 94 -30.39 16.26 8.48
N SER A 95 -31.71 16.11 8.37
CA SER A 95 -32.35 15.59 7.14
C SER A 95 -32.11 16.54 5.96
N GLU A 96 -32.16 17.85 6.21
CA GLU A 96 -31.83 18.87 5.22
C GLU A 96 -30.32 18.85 4.88
N ALA A 97 -29.44 18.66 5.86
CA ALA A 97 -28.00 18.51 5.64
C ALA A 97 -27.67 17.28 4.76
N ILE A 98 -28.35 16.15 4.95
CA ILE A 98 -28.17 14.97 4.11
C ILE A 98 -28.63 15.24 2.67
N ARG A 99 -29.79 15.90 2.48
CA ARG A 99 -30.26 16.28 1.14
C ARG A 99 -29.31 17.24 0.46
N TYR A 100 -28.84 18.26 1.20
CA TYR A 100 -27.80 19.18 0.72
C TYR A 100 -26.54 18.42 0.29
N THR A 101 -26.12 17.42 1.06
CA THR A 101 -24.94 16.60 0.73
C THR A 101 -25.13 15.86 -0.59
N ILE A 102 -26.31 15.24 -0.81
CA ILE A 102 -26.63 14.56 -2.07
C ILE A 102 -26.60 15.54 -3.25
N ASP A 103 -27.24 16.71 -3.09
CA ASP A 103 -27.27 17.75 -4.14
C ASP A 103 -25.85 18.28 -4.45
N ALA A 104 -25.02 18.46 -3.42
CA ALA A 104 -23.63 18.89 -3.55
C ALA A 104 -22.78 17.83 -4.29
N LEU A 105 -22.92 16.54 -3.96
CA LEU A 105 -22.25 15.46 -4.68
C LEU A 105 -22.64 15.41 -6.16
N ALA A 106 -23.93 15.56 -6.47
CA ALA A 106 -24.41 15.59 -7.86
C ALA A 106 -23.87 16.81 -8.63
N ALA A 107 -23.85 17.99 -7.99
CA ALA A 107 -23.27 19.19 -8.57
C ALA A 107 -21.77 19.02 -8.84
N ARG A 108 -21.04 18.40 -7.91
CA ARG A 108 -19.60 18.13 -8.03
C ARG A 108 -19.28 17.14 -9.13
N LEU A 109 -20.02 16.03 -9.24
CA LEU A 109 -19.87 15.07 -10.33
C LEU A 109 -20.02 15.77 -11.68
N LYS A 110 -21.06 16.59 -11.84
CA LYS A 110 -21.29 17.36 -13.07
C LYS A 110 -20.18 18.35 -13.37
N TYR A 111 -19.61 18.99 -12.34
CA TYR A 111 -18.48 19.89 -12.51
C TYR A 111 -17.21 19.14 -12.91
N PHE A 112 -16.95 17.98 -12.29
CA PHE A 112 -15.85 17.08 -12.61
C PHE A 112 -15.94 16.54 -14.05
N GLU A 113 -17.10 16.07 -14.50
CA GLU A 113 -17.32 15.63 -15.88
C GLU A 113 -16.99 16.73 -16.90
N ARG A 114 -17.47 17.96 -16.65
CA ARG A 114 -17.17 19.12 -17.50
C ARG A 114 -15.68 19.45 -17.53
N TYR A 115 -15.03 19.36 -16.37
CA TYR A 115 -13.60 19.57 -16.25
C TYR A 115 -12.81 18.53 -17.05
N MET A 116 -13.19 17.26 -16.95
CA MET A 116 -12.53 16.18 -17.67
C MET A 116 -12.74 16.27 -19.17
N GLU A 117 -13.96 16.57 -19.64
CA GLU A 117 -14.24 16.76 -21.06
C GLU A 117 -13.44 17.93 -21.66
N LYS A 118 -13.27 19.03 -20.91
CA LYS A 118 -12.42 20.16 -21.33
C LYS A 118 -10.95 19.74 -21.52
N ASN A 119 -10.45 18.82 -20.70
CA ASN A 119 -9.05 18.38 -20.74
C ASN A 119 -8.82 17.17 -21.67
N ARG A 120 -9.88 16.47 -22.07
CA ARG A 120 -9.86 15.25 -22.90
C ARG A 120 -9.12 15.44 -24.22
N GLN A 121 -9.32 16.58 -24.88
CA GLN A 121 -8.72 16.88 -26.18
C GLN A 121 -7.18 16.94 -26.15
N SER A 122 -6.59 17.13 -24.96
CA SER A 122 -5.13 17.20 -24.79
C SER A 122 -4.46 15.84 -24.56
N LEU A 123 -5.27 14.78 -24.37
CA LEU A 123 -4.80 13.44 -24.00
C LEU A 123 -4.65 12.51 -25.22
N SER A 124 -3.79 11.50 -25.08
CA SER A 124 -3.66 10.43 -26.09
C SER A 124 -4.88 9.50 -26.09
N ASN A 125 -5.13 8.76 -27.17
CA ASN A 125 -6.28 7.83 -27.24
C ASN A 125 -6.29 6.79 -26.10
N SER A 126 -5.10 6.32 -25.69
CA SER A 126 -4.98 5.39 -24.56
C SER A 126 -5.35 6.05 -23.23
N ASP A 127 -4.93 7.31 -23.04
CA ASP A 127 -5.23 8.08 -21.84
C ASP A 127 -6.70 8.51 -21.78
N GLN A 128 -7.32 8.75 -22.93
CA GLN A 128 -8.76 9.02 -23.03
C GLN A 128 -9.58 7.79 -22.64
N ALA A 129 -9.20 6.59 -23.13
CA ALA A 129 -9.87 5.35 -22.73
C ALA A 129 -9.73 5.07 -21.23
N TYR A 130 -8.55 5.36 -20.65
CA TYR A 130 -8.34 5.26 -19.21
C TYR A 130 -9.19 6.30 -18.45
N LEU A 131 -9.23 7.55 -18.90
CA LEU A 131 -10.10 8.60 -18.33
C LEU A 131 -11.59 8.20 -18.36
N ASP A 132 -12.06 7.59 -19.45
CA ASP A 132 -13.45 7.14 -19.57
C ASP A 132 -13.78 6.05 -18.55
N ALA A 133 -12.89 5.07 -18.36
CA ALA A 133 -13.05 4.03 -17.34
C ALA A 133 -13.05 4.63 -15.92
N GLU A 134 -12.17 5.60 -15.66
CA GLU A 134 -12.10 6.28 -14.37
C GLU A 134 -13.35 7.13 -14.09
N LEU A 135 -13.91 7.79 -15.11
CA LEU A 135 -15.17 8.53 -15.01
C LEU A 135 -16.35 7.59 -14.73
N GLU A 136 -16.37 6.41 -15.33
CA GLU A 136 -17.38 5.38 -15.06
C GLU A 136 -17.32 4.93 -13.60
N ILE A 137 -16.11 4.63 -13.09
CA ILE A 137 -15.91 4.27 -11.67
C ILE A 137 -16.44 5.38 -10.74
N VAL A 138 -16.12 6.65 -11.01
CA VAL A 138 -16.59 7.77 -10.15
C VAL A 138 -18.13 7.90 -10.17
N LYS A 139 -18.79 7.58 -11.29
CA LYS A 139 -20.27 7.56 -11.38
C LYS A 139 -20.86 6.43 -10.56
N ASP A 140 -20.29 5.23 -10.67
CA ASP A 140 -20.73 4.08 -9.88
C ASP A 140 -20.57 4.37 -8.38
N MET A 141 -19.43 4.94 -7.97
CA MET A 141 -19.21 5.36 -6.58
C MET A 141 -20.20 6.45 -6.13
N HIS A 142 -20.55 7.41 -7.01
CA HIS A 142 -21.55 8.43 -6.71
C HIS A 142 -22.94 7.81 -6.46
N ASP A 143 -23.35 6.84 -7.27
CA ASP A 143 -24.63 6.16 -7.13
C ASP A 143 -24.68 5.32 -5.85
N GLU A 144 -23.59 4.63 -5.51
CA GLU A 144 -23.42 3.89 -4.25
C GLU A 144 -23.51 4.82 -3.02
N VAL A 145 -22.75 5.91 -3.01
CA VAL A 145 -22.77 6.89 -1.91
C VAL A 145 -24.14 7.54 -1.78
N THR A 146 -24.78 7.89 -2.89
CA THR A 146 -26.13 8.48 -2.87
C THR A 146 -27.13 7.50 -2.24
N THR A 147 -27.03 6.22 -2.57
CA THR A 147 -27.85 5.17 -1.98
C THR A 147 -27.62 5.07 -0.47
N ALA A 148 -26.36 5.03 -0.03
CA ALA A 148 -25.99 5.00 1.39
C ALA A 148 -26.45 6.26 2.15
N LEU A 149 -26.40 7.44 1.54
CA LEU A 149 -26.90 8.68 2.13
C LEU A 149 -28.43 8.69 2.26
N LEU A 150 -29.15 8.13 1.28
CA LEU A 150 -30.60 7.95 1.38
C LEU A 150 -30.98 6.95 2.48
N GLU A 151 -30.16 5.93 2.73
CA GLU A 151 -30.31 5.03 3.88
C GLU A 151 -30.04 5.74 5.21
N LYS A 152 -28.98 6.55 5.29
CA LYS A 152 -28.72 7.42 6.45
C LYS A 152 -29.90 8.37 6.69
N LEU A 153 -30.49 8.96 5.66
CA LEU A 153 -31.68 9.81 5.78
C LEU A 153 -32.87 9.06 6.39
N LYS A 154 -33.14 7.83 5.94
CA LYS A 154 -34.19 6.97 6.52
C LYS A 154 -33.90 6.62 7.97
N CYS A 155 -32.65 6.29 8.28
CA CYS A 155 -32.19 5.97 9.63
C CYS A 155 -32.42 7.15 10.58
N TYR A 156 -32.01 8.36 10.20
CA TYR A 156 -32.22 9.57 10.99
C TYR A 156 -33.70 9.90 11.22
N GLY A 157 -34.55 9.65 10.22
CA GLY A 157 -36.01 9.78 10.36
C GLY A 157 -36.67 8.74 11.28
N SER A 158 -35.98 7.64 11.62
CA SER A 158 -36.51 6.54 12.43
C SER A 158 -36.19 6.63 13.93
N PHE A 159 -35.27 7.51 14.33
CA PHE A 159 -34.89 7.63 15.74
C PHE A 159 -36.06 8.15 16.60
N VAL A 160 -36.38 7.42 17.66
CA VAL A 160 -37.45 7.79 18.60
C VAL A 160 -36.90 8.62 19.78
N GLY A 161 -35.68 8.33 20.24
CA GLY A 161 -35.07 8.98 21.40
C GLY A 161 -34.03 10.05 21.05
N ASP A 162 -34.01 11.14 21.83
CA ASP A 162 -33.08 12.26 21.63
C ASP A 162 -31.63 11.87 21.96
N ILE A 163 -31.43 11.02 22.98
CA ILE A 163 -30.07 10.55 23.36
C ILE A 163 -29.44 9.74 22.22
N GLU A 164 -30.18 8.79 21.64
CA GLU A 164 -29.69 7.96 20.54
C GLU A 164 -29.38 8.80 19.30
N PHE A 165 -30.25 9.77 19.00
CA PHE A 165 -30.04 10.74 17.94
C PHE A 165 -28.75 11.56 18.16
N THR A 166 -28.56 12.13 19.35
CA THR A 166 -27.36 12.91 19.70
C THR A 166 -26.08 12.10 19.60
N VAL A 167 -26.09 10.83 20.05
CA VAL A 167 -24.94 9.94 19.93
C VAL A 167 -24.63 9.67 18.46
N LYS A 168 -25.64 9.39 17.63
CA LYS A 168 -25.42 9.13 16.21
C LYS A 168 -24.98 10.37 15.44
N LEU A 169 -25.49 11.54 15.82
CA LEU A 169 -25.08 12.82 15.27
C LEU A 169 -23.62 13.12 15.59
N ASN A 170 -23.18 12.92 16.84
CA ASN A 170 -21.77 13.03 17.22
C ASN A 170 -20.88 12.10 16.38
N GLN A 171 -21.25 10.83 16.22
CA GLN A 171 -20.51 9.90 15.35
C GLN A 171 -20.41 10.40 13.91
N THR A 172 -21.49 10.97 13.37
CA THR A 172 -21.51 11.51 11.99
C THR A 172 -20.66 12.76 11.85
N THR A 173 -20.61 13.62 12.89
CA THR A 173 -19.71 14.76 12.96
C THR A 173 -18.24 14.33 13.03
N ASP A 174 -17.93 13.30 13.81
CA ASP A 174 -16.59 12.72 13.90
C ASP A 174 -16.18 12.05 12.58
N GLU A 175 -17.08 11.31 11.93
CA GLU A 175 -16.88 10.75 10.58
C GLU A 175 -16.55 11.85 9.56
N LEU A 176 -17.20 13.04 9.65
CA LEU A 176 -16.93 14.17 8.77
C LEU A 176 -15.55 14.78 9.03
N LEU A 177 -15.14 14.95 10.29
CA LEU A 177 -13.80 15.45 10.65
C LEU A 177 -12.71 14.50 10.15
N ASP A 178 -12.87 13.21 10.41
CA ASP A 178 -11.94 12.16 9.96
C ASP A 178 -11.79 12.16 8.44
N TRP A 179 -12.91 12.29 7.72
CA TRP A 179 -12.89 12.39 6.27
C TRP A 179 -12.24 13.67 5.78
N LEU A 180 -12.50 14.81 6.44
CA LEU A 180 -11.89 16.09 6.11
C LEU A 180 -10.37 16.02 6.24
N ASP A 181 -9.84 15.47 7.33
CA ASP A 181 -8.39 15.37 7.49
C ASP A 181 -7.78 14.43 6.45
N LYS A 182 -8.40 13.26 6.21
CA LYS A 182 -7.93 12.31 5.18
C LYS A 182 -7.77 12.97 3.81
N ILE A 183 -8.78 13.72 3.35
CA ILE A 183 -8.75 14.33 2.02
C ILE A 183 -7.78 15.53 1.94
N TYR A 184 -7.61 16.28 3.04
CA TYR A 184 -6.65 17.39 3.11
C TYR A 184 -5.21 16.85 3.20
N ASP A 185 -4.95 15.79 3.94
CA ASP A 185 -3.63 15.13 3.98
C ASP A 185 -3.26 14.58 2.61
N SER A 186 -4.21 13.92 1.94
CA SER A 186 -4.01 13.39 0.59
C SER A 186 -3.68 14.50 -0.41
N LEU A 187 -4.43 15.62 -0.40
CA LEU A 187 -4.11 16.77 -1.23
C LEU A 187 -2.75 17.38 -0.88
N SER A 188 -2.43 17.53 0.39
CA SER A 188 -1.14 18.09 0.82
C SER A 188 0.03 17.24 0.32
N TYR A 189 -0.12 15.91 0.38
CA TYR A 189 0.83 14.96 -0.20
C TYR A 189 0.97 15.15 -1.72
N GLN A 190 -0.14 15.26 -2.47
CA GLN A 190 -0.07 15.54 -3.91
C GLN A 190 0.61 16.87 -4.20
N VAL A 191 0.22 17.94 -3.49
CA VAL A 191 0.83 19.26 -3.66
C VAL A 191 2.34 19.18 -3.44
N SER A 192 2.82 18.46 -2.41
CA SER A 192 4.25 18.29 -2.14
C SER A 192 5.03 17.62 -3.27
N LYS A 193 4.39 16.71 -4.02
CA LYS A 193 5.00 16.02 -5.18
C LYS A 193 5.24 16.96 -6.36
N TYR A 194 4.41 17.99 -6.51
CA TYR A 194 4.44 18.89 -7.68
C TYR A 194 5.00 20.26 -7.39
N VAL A 195 4.82 20.74 -6.17
CA VAL A 195 5.50 21.91 -5.66
C VAL A 195 6.86 21.42 -5.21
N SER A 196 7.81 21.40 -6.14
CA SER A 196 9.22 21.48 -5.76
C SER A 196 9.36 22.83 -5.05
N LEU A 197 9.12 22.84 -3.73
CA LEU A 197 9.74 23.80 -2.86
C LEU A 197 11.23 23.56 -3.09
N ASN A 198 11.78 24.25 -4.10
CA ASN A 198 13.14 24.69 -4.02
C ASN A 198 13.17 25.66 -2.83
N VAL A 199 13.01 25.14 -1.61
CA VAL A 199 13.90 25.54 -0.54
C VAL A 199 15.25 25.37 -1.24
N PRO A 200 15.96 26.46 -1.56
CA PRO A 200 17.25 26.32 -2.21
C PRO A 200 17.95 25.24 -1.40
N ASN A 201 18.33 24.14 -2.05
CA ASN A 201 19.21 23.17 -1.42
C ASN A 201 20.35 24.05 -0.94
N LEU A 202 20.36 24.35 0.35
CA LEU A 202 21.47 24.96 1.04
C LEU A 202 22.46 23.82 1.12
N THR A 203 22.95 23.43 -0.07
CA THR A 203 24.06 22.54 -0.23
C THR A 203 25.09 23.04 0.75
N SER A 204 25.77 22.12 1.41
CA SER A 204 26.83 22.42 2.37
C SER A 204 27.82 23.50 1.90
N ASP A 205 27.87 23.79 0.59
CA ASP A 205 28.51 24.95 0.00
C ASP A 205 27.90 26.32 0.32
N LEU A 206 26.59 26.58 0.48
CA LEU A 206 26.15 27.93 0.88
C LEU A 206 26.54 28.21 2.33
N THR A 207 26.44 27.25 3.24
CA THR A 207 26.90 27.45 4.62
C THR A 207 28.43 27.60 4.67
N LYS A 208 29.19 26.85 3.87
CA LYS A 208 30.64 27.05 3.73
C LYS A 208 31.01 28.36 3.03
N THR A 209 30.26 28.76 2.01
CA THR A 209 30.48 29.99 1.22
C THR A 209 30.03 31.20 2.02
N LEU A 210 28.94 31.14 2.80
CA LEU A 210 28.55 32.16 3.77
C LEU A 210 29.52 32.19 4.94
N LYS A 211 29.96 31.05 5.48
CA LYS A 211 31.03 31.02 6.50
C LYS A 211 32.33 31.62 5.96
N GLN A 212 32.66 31.35 4.71
CA GLN A 212 33.85 31.86 4.04
C GLN A 212 33.71 33.34 3.67
N ILE A 213 32.56 33.79 3.21
CA ILE A 213 32.24 35.21 2.97
C ILE A 213 32.22 35.96 4.31
N VAL A 214 31.60 35.43 5.36
CA VAL A 214 31.59 36.00 6.72
C VAL A 214 33.00 36.01 7.30
N TYR A 215 33.81 34.98 7.04
CA TYR A 215 35.22 34.93 7.43
C TYR A 215 36.05 35.97 6.65
N GLU A 216 35.90 36.06 5.34
CA GLU A 216 36.58 37.03 4.48
C GLU A 216 36.17 38.48 4.81
N ILE A 217 34.89 38.71 5.14
CA ILE A 217 34.37 40.00 5.62
C ILE A 217 34.89 40.31 7.04
N ASN A 218 34.95 39.33 7.95
CA ASN A 218 35.51 39.52 9.30
C ASN A 218 37.02 39.77 9.30
N VAL A 219 37.76 39.18 8.35
CA VAL A 219 39.21 39.37 8.19
C VAL A 219 39.51 40.66 7.42
N SER A 220 38.58 41.14 6.60
CA SER A 220 38.70 42.39 5.86
C SER A 220 38.58 43.61 6.78
N GLN A 221 39.63 44.44 6.84
CA GLN A 221 39.61 45.73 7.54
C GLN A 221 38.92 46.85 6.74
N ALA A 222 38.31 46.53 5.60
CA ALA A 222 37.61 47.51 4.79
C ALA A 222 36.35 48.01 5.50
N LEU A 223 36.19 49.34 5.59
CA LEU A 223 35.08 49.99 6.30
C LEU A 223 33.69 49.55 5.77
N SER A 224 33.61 49.20 4.48
CA SER A 224 32.39 48.68 3.84
C SER A 224 32.03 47.26 4.27
N ALA A 225 33.03 46.41 4.54
CA ALA A 225 32.84 45.04 5.00
C ALA A 225 32.34 45.02 6.45
N ILE A 226 32.91 45.89 7.30
CA ILE A 226 32.46 46.07 8.69
C ILE A 226 31.01 46.54 8.74
N LYS A 227 30.63 47.51 7.89
CA LYS A 227 29.25 47.99 7.83
C LYS A 227 28.26 46.91 7.37
N MET A 228 28.63 46.16 6.33
CA MET A 228 27.80 45.05 5.83
C MET A 228 27.62 43.93 6.86
N LEU A 229 28.65 43.67 7.67
CA LEU A 229 28.60 42.69 8.75
C LEU A 229 27.71 43.15 9.91
N ASP A 230 27.75 44.44 10.26
CA ASP A 230 26.85 45.03 11.27
C ASP A 230 25.39 45.02 10.80
N ASP A 231 25.13 45.33 9.52
CA ASP A 231 23.78 45.26 8.95
C ASP A 231 23.24 43.82 8.97
N LEU A 232 24.06 42.83 8.62
CA LEU A 232 23.72 41.41 8.69
C LEU A 232 23.49 40.91 10.13
N LYS A 233 24.31 41.35 11.08
CA LYS A 233 24.12 41.04 12.51
C LYS A 233 22.87 41.69 13.07
N GLN A 234 22.58 42.93 12.70
CA GLN A 234 21.33 43.59 13.09
C GLN A 234 20.11 42.86 12.50
N GLN A 235 20.12 42.48 11.22
CA GLN A 235 19.01 41.72 10.64
C GLN A 235 18.87 40.31 11.24
N GLY A 236 20.00 39.62 11.47
CA GLY A 236 20.00 38.31 12.12
C GLY A 236 19.46 38.37 13.55
N ASN A 237 19.86 39.37 14.33
CA ASN A 237 19.33 39.60 15.68
C ASN A 237 17.85 39.98 15.65
N LYS A 238 17.40 40.75 14.64
CA LYS A 238 16.00 41.11 14.45
C LYS A 238 15.14 39.86 14.17
N ILE A 239 15.57 39.01 13.25
CA ILE A 239 14.91 37.73 12.92
C ILE A 239 14.93 36.78 14.12
N SER A 240 16.07 36.65 14.81
CA SER A 240 16.20 35.78 15.98
C SER A 240 15.35 36.27 17.16
N SER A 241 15.24 37.59 17.37
CA SER A 241 14.35 38.18 18.38
C SER A 241 12.86 38.00 18.04
N MET A 242 12.50 38.04 16.75
CA MET A 242 11.14 37.76 16.27
C MET A 242 10.75 36.28 16.46
N ILE A 243 11.70 35.36 16.33
CA ILE A 243 11.44 33.91 16.42
C ILE A 243 11.45 33.41 17.88
N LEU A 244 12.34 33.93 18.73
CA LEU A 244 12.58 33.38 20.07
C LEU A 244 11.67 33.93 21.18
N CYS A 245 11.06 35.11 21.03
CA CYS A 245 10.41 35.78 22.17
C CYS A 245 8.91 35.50 22.34
N THR A 246 8.21 34.88 21.38
CA THR A 246 6.73 34.76 21.42
C THR A 246 6.20 33.33 21.28
N THR A 247 6.94 32.42 20.66
CA THR A 247 6.48 31.08 20.27
C THR A 247 6.51 30.07 21.43
N ALA A 248 7.62 29.97 22.16
CA ALA A 248 7.79 28.99 23.24
C ALA A 248 6.90 29.28 24.47
N HIS A 249 6.84 30.54 24.91
CA HIS A 249 6.06 30.92 26.09
C HIS A 249 4.54 30.88 25.84
N SER A 250 4.07 31.24 24.63
CA SER A 250 2.65 31.19 24.30
C SER A 250 2.14 29.74 24.15
N LEU A 251 2.98 28.83 23.63
CA LEU A 251 2.69 27.40 23.58
C LEU A 251 2.65 26.78 24.98
N GLU A 252 3.60 27.13 25.85
CA GLU A 252 3.61 26.67 27.24
C GLU A 252 2.36 27.15 27.99
N ILE A 253 1.97 28.42 27.82
CA ILE A 253 0.71 28.97 28.36
C ILE A 253 -0.49 28.15 27.88
N SER A 254 -0.62 27.90 26.57
CA SER A 254 -1.75 27.12 26.02
C SER A 254 -1.82 25.70 26.58
N LYS A 255 -0.67 25.02 26.75
CA LYS A 255 -0.62 23.66 27.33
C LYS A 255 -0.95 23.64 28.82
N VAL A 256 -0.59 24.68 29.55
CA VAL A 256 -0.94 24.81 30.97
C VAL A 256 -2.45 25.05 31.13
N VAL A 257 -3.06 25.89 30.28
CA VAL A 257 -4.51 26.12 30.25
C VAL A 257 -5.26 24.83 29.96
N GLU A 258 -4.90 24.09 28.90
CA GLU A 258 -5.53 22.82 28.54
C GLU A 258 -5.47 21.79 29.69
N LYS A 259 -4.35 21.72 30.41
CA LYS A 259 -4.21 20.85 31.59
C LYS A 259 -5.08 21.29 32.77
N ILE A 260 -5.29 22.59 32.95
CA ILE A 260 -6.21 23.11 33.97
C ILE A 260 -7.64 22.71 33.62
N ASP A 261 -8.06 22.87 32.36
CA ASP A 261 -9.40 22.50 31.90
C ASP A 261 -9.69 20.99 32.09
N ILE A 262 -8.74 20.13 31.71
CA ILE A 262 -8.84 18.68 31.91
C ILE A 262 -8.95 18.31 33.40
N LEU A 263 -8.19 19.00 34.27
CA LEU A 263 -8.26 18.78 35.70
C LEU A 263 -9.60 19.25 36.26
N ASP A 264 -10.15 20.35 35.77
CA ASP A 264 -11.47 20.85 36.16
C ASP A 264 -12.58 19.89 35.78
N ASP A 265 -12.57 19.37 34.55
CA ASP A 265 -13.53 18.33 34.13
C ASP A 265 -13.42 17.06 34.98
N ARG A 266 -12.21 16.72 35.44
CA ARG A 266 -11.99 15.55 36.28
C ARG A 266 -12.41 15.80 37.74
N ILE A 267 -12.16 16.98 38.27
CA ILE A 267 -12.63 17.40 39.61
C ILE A 267 -14.15 17.43 39.62
N THR A 268 -14.79 18.09 38.65
CA THR A 268 -16.25 18.21 38.52
C THR A 268 -16.93 16.83 38.47
N ARG A 269 -16.35 15.86 37.75
CA ARG A 269 -16.86 14.48 37.72
C ARG A 269 -16.77 13.76 39.07
N LEU A 270 -15.79 14.12 39.89
CA LEU A 270 -15.52 13.51 41.20
C LEU A 270 -16.10 14.32 42.37
N GLU A 271 -16.74 15.47 42.13
CA GLU A 271 -17.38 16.30 43.17
C GLU A 271 -18.49 15.59 43.95
N SER A 272 -19.06 14.51 43.38
CA SER A 272 -20.01 13.64 44.09
C SER A 272 -19.36 12.82 45.22
N GLU A 273 -18.02 12.78 45.30
CA GLU A 273 -17.23 12.09 46.32
C GLU A 273 -16.34 13.07 47.12
N PRO A 274 -16.93 13.99 47.91
CA PRO A 274 -16.22 15.14 48.50
C PRO A 274 -15.16 14.79 49.56
N THR A 275 -15.04 13.53 49.98
CA THR A 275 -14.02 13.06 50.94
C THR A 275 -12.89 12.26 50.30
N SER A 276 -12.85 12.17 48.97
CA SER A 276 -11.78 11.44 48.27
C SER A 276 -10.48 12.24 48.31
N ALA A 277 -9.42 11.66 48.88
CA ALA A 277 -8.08 12.23 48.85
C ALA A 277 -7.61 12.56 47.42
N ALA A 278 -8.12 11.82 46.42
CA ALA A 278 -7.84 12.06 45.02
C ALA A 278 -8.41 13.40 44.51
N VAL A 279 -9.58 13.85 45.02
CA VAL A 279 -10.15 15.15 44.64
C VAL A 279 -9.30 16.29 45.19
N MET A 280 -8.82 16.16 46.43
CA MET A 280 -7.91 17.15 47.02
C MET A 280 -6.56 17.20 46.30
N ASP A 281 -5.98 16.05 45.92
CA ASP A 281 -4.73 16.02 45.17
C ASP A 281 -4.87 16.64 43.77
N LEU A 282 -5.99 16.40 43.08
CA LEU A 282 -6.29 17.02 41.78
C LEU A 282 -6.52 18.52 41.92
N ALA A 283 -7.22 18.97 42.96
CA ALA A 283 -7.43 20.40 43.25
C ALA A 283 -6.11 21.13 43.55
N ASN A 284 -5.23 20.52 44.35
CA ASN A 284 -3.89 21.06 44.63
C ASN A 284 -3.03 21.15 43.36
N LYS A 285 -3.14 20.15 42.47
CA LYS A 285 -2.44 20.13 41.18
C LYS A 285 -2.97 21.21 40.23
N LYS A 286 -4.28 21.45 40.23
CA LYS A 286 -4.92 22.56 39.50
C LYS A 286 -4.40 23.91 40.02
N GLU A 287 -4.44 24.13 41.33
CA GLU A 287 -3.97 25.38 41.95
C GLU A 287 -2.50 25.67 41.63
N TYR A 288 -1.66 24.63 41.60
CA TYR A 288 -0.25 24.76 41.18
C TYR A 288 -0.12 25.23 39.72
N LEU A 289 -0.91 24.66 38.80
CA LEU A 289 -0.87 25.03 37.39
C LEU A 289 -1.44 26.44 37.15
N GLU A 290 -2.47 26.87 37.88
CA GLU A 290 -2.98 28.24 37.83
C GLU A 290 -1.92 29.26 38.27
N LYS A 291 -1.18 28.96 39.36
CA LYS A 291 -0.05 29.78 39.79
C LYS A 291 1.06 29.84 38.74
N ARG A 292 1.34 28.72 38.06
CA ARG A 292 2.30 28.66 36.96
C ARG A 292 1.83 29.47 35.75
N LEU A 293 0.55 29.42 35.41
CA LEU A 293 -0.05 30.19 34.33
C LEU A 293 0.14 31.70 34.57
N ILE A 294 -0.23 32.19 35.75
CA ILE A 294 -0.04 33.59 36.15
C ILE A 294 1.44 34.00 36.04
N SER A 295 2.36 33.13 36.46
CA SER A 295 3.80 33.38 36.34
C SER A 295 4.25 33.50 34.88
N LEU A 296 3.72 32.69 33.97
CA LEU A 296 4.05 32.72 32.55
C LEU A 296 3.44 33.95 31.86
N GLU A 297 2.23 34.35 32.23
CA GLU A 297 1.59 35.56 31.73
C GLU A 297 2.32 36.84 32.18
N ASN A 298 2.78 36.87 33.43
CA ASN A 298 3.61 37.98 33.93
C ASN A 298 4.96 38.06 33.20
N LEU A 299 5.56 36.90 32.88
CA LEU A 299 6.80 36.82 32.11
C LEU A 299 6.58 37.30 30.67
N LYS A 300 5.46 36.91 30.04
CA LYS A 300 5.03 37.41 28.73
C LYS A 300 4.87 38.93 28.76
N MET A 301 4.14 39.50 29.72
CA MET A 301 3.99 40.95 29.86
C MET A 301 5.33 41.67 30.07
N THR A 302 6.24 41.07 30.85
CA THR A 302 7.58 41.63 31.08
C THR A 302 8.40 41.65 29.79
N ILE A 303 8.37 40.57 29.00
CA ILE A 303 9.01 40.50 27.68
C ILE A 303 8.39 41.52 26.72
N THR A 304 7.07 41.64 26.67
CA THR A 304 6.38 42.65 25.86
C THR A 304 6.77 44.07 26.28
N SER A 305 6.91 44.34 27.58
CA SER A 305 7.36 45.64 28.08
C SER A 305 8.82 45.93 27.75
N LEU A 306 9.70 44.92 27.78
CA LEU A 306 11.11 45.03 27.38
C LEU A 306 11.25 45.23 25.88
N HIS A 307 10.38 44.60 25.08
CA HIS A 307 10.30 44.80 23.64
C HIS A 307 9.90 46.24 23.30
N ASN A 308 8.88 46.78 23.96
CA ASN A 308 8.43 48.16 23.78
C ASN A 308 9.48 49.18 24.26
N LEU A 309 10.33 48.82 25.23
CA LEU A 309 11.47 49.64 25.66
C LEU A 309 12.67 49.55 24.70
N ALA A 310 12.74 48.52 23.87
CA ALA A 310 13.80 48.28 22.88
C ALA A 310 13.46 48.81 21.49
N GLU A 311 12.32 49.52 21.31
CA GLU A 311 11.96 50.21 20.08
C GLU A 311 12.98 51.32 19.75
N ILE A 312 14.00 50.93 18.99
CA ILE A 312 14.69 51.80 18.05
C ILE A 312 13.66 52.10 16.97
N GLU A 313 13.23 53.36 16.86
CA GLU A 313 12.31 53.85 15.82
C GLU A 313 12.75 53.33 14.45
N LEU A 314 12.04 52.32 13.95
CA LEU A 314 12.22 51.78 12.61
C LEU A 314 11.48 52.68 11.63
N GLU A 315 12.10 53.81 11.29
CA GLU A 315 11.61 54.63 10.18
C GLU A 315 11.55 53.80 8.89
N GLY A 316 10.35 53.61 8.35
CA GLY A 316 10.15 53.22 6.96
C GLY A 316 9.62 51.82 6.68
N ILE A 317 9.21 51.04 7.68
CA ILE A 317 8.40 49.84 7.44
C ILE A 317 6.95 50.24 7.66
N ASN A 318 6.17 50.29 6.57
CA ASN A 318 4.75 50.55 6.62
C ASN A 318 4.09 49.40 7.41
N GLU A 319 3.57 49.67 8.60
CA GLU A 319 2.98 48.66 9.50
C GLU A 319 1.79 47.91 8.86
N GLU A 320 1.26 48.39 7.74
CA GLU A 320 0.22 47.74 6.93
C GLU A 320 0.74 46.60 6.01
N GLU A 321 2.06 46.48 5.77
CA GLU A 321 2.65 45.41 4.94
C GLU A 321 3.30 44.27 5.76
N VAL A 322 3.57 44.50 7.04
CA VAL A 322 3.96 43.41 7.94
C VAL A 322 2.67 42.72 8.36
N CYS A 323 2.43 41.52 7.84
CA CYS A 323 1.33 40.66 8.26
C CYS A 323 1.37 40.48 9.78
N VAL A 324 0.63 41.31 10.52
CA VAL A 324 0.20 41.04 11.88
C VAL A 324 -0.92 40.01 11.78
N CYS A 325 -0.60 38.86 11.21
CA CYS A 325 -1.46 37.71 11.27
C CYS A 325 -1.38 37.19 12.71
N GLU A 326 -2.14 37.82 13.62
CA GLU A 326 -2.54 37.20 14.88
C GLU A 326 -3.13 35.79 14.64
N ASP A 327 -3.62 35.53 13.42
CA ASP A 327 -4.07 34.22 12.95
C ASP A 327 -2.93 33.20 12.68
N PHE A 328 -1.69 33.62 12.43
CA PHE A 328 -0.55 32.70 12.37
C PHE A 328 -0.24 32.10 13.76
N TYR A 329 -0.68 32.78 14.83
CA TYR A 329 -0.54 32.32 16.22
C TYR A 329 -1.69 31.40 16.66
N ARG A 330 -2.71 31.21 15.81
CA ARG A 330 -3.82 30.25 15.98
C ARG A 330 -3.72 29.05 15.04
N PHE A 331 -2.52 28.69 14.57
CA PHE A 331 -2.30 27.42 13.90
C PHE A 331 -2.61 26.27 14.88
N ARG A 332 -3.88 25.86 14.85
CA ARG A 332 -4.47 24.72 15.55
C ARG A 332 -3.94 23.38 15.04
N ILE A 333 -2.95 23.36 14.16
CA ILE A 333 -2.26 22.13 13.71
C ILE A 333 -1.88 21.25 14.93
N PHE A 334 -1.51 21.86 16.06
CA PHE A 334 -1.15 21.10 17.27
C PHE A 334 -2.24 21.05 18.36
N ASN A 335 -3.38 21.73 18.18
CA ASN A 335 -4.44 21.92 19.17
C ASN A 335 -5.82 21.38 18.72
N HIS A 336 -5.87 20.51 17.70
CA HIS A 336 -7.10 19.84 17.26
C HIS A 336 -7.56 18.74 18.25
N PHE A 337 -8.86 18.54 18.47
CA PHE A 337 -9.40 17.48 19.35
C PHE A 337 -9.29 16.05 18.76
N LEU A 338 -8.29 15.79 17.91
CA LEU A 338 -8.03 14.45 17.41
C LEU A 338 -7.66 13.50 18.56
N PRO A 339 -8.03 12.21 18.46
CA PRO A 339 -7.45 11.18 19.30
C PRO A 339 -5.93 11.29 19.31
N LEU A 340 -5.34 11.09 20.49
CA LEU A 340 -3.93 11.36 20.79
C LEU A 340 -2.99 10.66 19.80
N ASP A 341 -3.30 9.41 19.48
CA ASP A 341 -2.61 8.54 18.53
C ASP A 341 -2.65 9.04 17.08
N ARG A 342 -3.72 9.75 16.68
CA ARG A 342 -3.81 10.38 15.36
C ARG A 342 -3.08 11.72 15.30
N ARG A 343 -3.12 12.50 16.39
CA ARG A 343 -2.29 13.72 16.53
C ARG A 343 -0.81 13.38 16.40
N GLU A 344 -0.35 12.33 17.07
CA GLU A 344 1.05 11.90 17.01
C GLU A 344 1.44 11.45 15.60
N ARG A 345 0.57 10.71 14.90
CA ARG A 345 0.80 10.31 13.51
C ARG A 345 0.89 11.53 12.58
N LEU A 346 -0.06 12.46 12.65
CA LEU A 346 -0.06 13.67 11.80
C LEU A 346 1.20 14.51 12.01
N ILE A 347 1.61 14.71 13.28
CA ILE A 347 2.85 15.43 13.60
C ILE A 347 4.07 14.71 13.02
N THR A 348 4.11 13.39 13.15
CA THR A 348 5.22 12.57 12.61
C THR A 348 5.29 12.67 11.08
N ASP A 349 4.15 12.59 10.41
CA ASP A 349 4.05 12.68 8.95
C ASP A 349 4.40 14.09 8.45
N LEU A 350 3.93 15.14 9.14
CA LEU A 350 4.32 16.53 8.85
C LEU A 350 5.82 16.75 9.03
N CYS A 351 6.40 16.30 10.15
CA CYS A 351 7.84 16.39 10.37
C CYS A 351 8.63 15.67 9.28
N TYR A 352 8.17 14.50 8.85
CA TYR A 352 8.81 13.73 7.79
C TYR A 352 8.72 14.43 6.42
N VAL A 353 7.53 14.94 6.04
CA VAL A 353 7.34 15.70 4.80
C VAL A 353 8.20 16.96 4.82
N TRP A 354 8.35 17.60 5.98
CA TRP A 354 9.24 18.75 6.14
C TRP A 354 10.71 18.36 6.00
N ASP A 355 11.14 17.29 6.66
CA ASP A 355 12.50 16.77 6.56
C ASP A 355 12.84 16.37 5.11
N MET A 356 11.89 15.74 4.41
CA MET A 356 12.01 15.45 2.97
C MET A 356 12.11 16.72 2.13
N ALA A 357 11.29 17.73 2.40
CA ALA A 357 11.27 18.98 1.65
C ALA A 357 12.54 19.81 1.85
N ILE A 358 13.15 19.76 3.04
CA ILE A 358 14.34 20.54 3.38
C ILE A 358 15.63 19.79 3.02
N PHE A 359 15.70 18.48 3.25
CA PHE A 359 16.95 17.70 3.17
C PHE A 359 16.97 16.67 2.02
N GLY A 360 15.83 16.43 1.37
CA GLY A 360 15.70 15.42 0.32
C GLY A 360 15.71 13.97 0.83
N GLU A 361 15.42 13.01 -0.06
CA GLU A 361 15.28 11.59 0.29
C GLU A 361 16.53 10.94 0.89
N GLN A 362 17.74 11.45 0.58
CA GLN A 362 19.00 10.83 1.01
C GLN A 362 19.48 11.26 2.40
N GLN A 363 18.93 12.33 2.99
CA GLN A 363 19.35 12.89 4.29
C GLN A 363 18.27 12.80 5.38
N SER A 364 17.09 12.26 5.06
CA SER A 364 15.92 12.13 5.96
C SER A 364 16.09 11.20 7.19
N ARG A 365 17.31 10.70 7.44
CA ARG A 365 17.66 9.98 8.67
C ARG A 365 18.06 10.91 9.81
N LYS A 366 18.33 12.20 9.55
CA LYS A 366 18.59 13.21 10.58
C LYS A 366 17.30 13.93 10.93
N SER A 367 16.86 13.77 12.18
CA SER A 367 15.72 14.52 12.73
C SER A 367 16.01 16.03 12.69
N MET A 368 15.02 16.85 12.38
CA MET A 368 15.10 18.32 12.51
C MET A 368 15.64 18.77 13.89
N ILE A 369 15.37 18.00 14.95
CA ILE A 369 15.90 18.25 16.30
C ILE A 369 17.42 18.07 16.33
N SER A 370 17.96 17.06 15.64
CA SER A 370 19.41 16.83 15.52
C SER A 370 20.13 17.95 14.77
N LEU A 371 19.50 18.52 13.74
CA LEU A 371 20.06 19.64 12.99
C LEU A 371 20.01 20.98 13.74
N LEU A 372 18.98 21.18 14.57
CA LEU A 372 18.85 22.37 15.43
C LEU A 372 19.68 22.25 16.72
N SER A 373 19.97 21.03 17.16
CA SER A 373 20.85 20.75 18.30
C SER A 373 22.32 20.79 17.87
N ALA A 374 22.82 21.95 17.46
CA ALA A 374 24.26 22.25 17.33
C ALA A 374 25.16 21.05 16.96
N ASP A 375 24.82 20.29 15.91
CA ASP A 375 25.36 18.94 15.59
C ASP A 375 26.89 18.91 15.31
N ASP A 376 27.55 20.08 15.28
CA ASP A 376 29.01 20.23 15.12
C ASP A 376 29.74 20.63 16.41
N MET A 377 29.02 21.02 17.47
CA MET A 377 29.63 21.18 18.78
C MET A 377 29.32 19.92 19.59
N ARG A 378 30.30 19.03 19.72
CA ARG A 378 30.33 18.02 20.79
C ARG A 378 30.42 18.72 22.14
N GLU A 379 29.40 19.52 22.47
CA GLU A 379 29.25 20.11 23.77
C GLU A 379 29.02 18.95 24.73
N GLU A 380 30.01 18.77 25.60
CA GLU A 380 29.94 17.83 26.69
C GLU A 380 29.13 18.48 27.81
N PHE A 381 27.99 17.89 28.12
CA PHE A 381 27.15 18.21 29.26
C PHE A 381 27.54 17.31 30.43
N THR A 382 27.19 17.71 31.65
CA THR A 382 27.42 16.88 32.84
C THR A 382 26.17 16.88 33.69
N ASP A 383 25.72 15.69 34.08
CA ASP A 383 24.66 15.47 35.05
C ASP A 383 25.10 14.45 36.12
N ASP A 384 24.16 13.97 36.94
CA ASP A 384 24.43 13.04 38.05
C ASP A 384 24.99 11.69 37.59
N LEU A 385 24.79 11.31 36.32
CA LEU A 385 25.29 10.06 35.74
C LEU A 385 26.69 10.22 35.11
N GLY A 386 27.12 11.44 34.84
CA GLY A 386 28.46 11.76 34.34
C GLY A 386 28.46 12.74 33.17
N THR A 387 29.56 12.74 32.42
CA THR A 387 29.72 13.59 31.24
C THR A 387 29.14 12.90 30.01
N PHE A 388 28.28 13.59 29.28
CA PHE A 388 27.62 13.08 28.07
C PHE A 388 27.60 14.10 26.94
N TYR A 389 27.41 13.64 25.72
CA TYR A 389 27.02 14.47 24.58
C TYR A 389 25.72 13.94 23.99
N ILE A 390 25.05 14.75 23.19
CA ILE A 390 23.83 14.34 22.46
C ILE A 390 24.25 13.91 21.05
N ASP A 391 23.88 12.71 20.62
CA ASP A 391 24.19 12.22 19.27
C ASP A 391 23.15 12.68 18.22
N GLU A 392 23.41 12.34 16.95
CA GLU A 392 22.53 12.68 15.82
C GLU A 392 21.13 12.02 15.89
N HIS A 393 20.93 11.10 16.84
CA HIS A 393 19.65 10.45 17.12
C HIS A 393 18.98 10.99 18.39
N SER A 394 19.48 12.12 18.92
CA SER A 394 18.99 12.75 20.15
C SER A 394 19.14 11.87 21.40
N ARG A 395 20.09 10.93 21.41
CA ARG A 395 20.41 10.10 22.57
C ARG A 395 21.49 10.76 23.42
N LYS A 396 21.38 10.63 24.74
CA LYS A 396 22.46 10.99 25.67
C LYS A 396 23.53 9.90 25.66
N ILE A 397 24.71 10.21 25.13
CA ILE A 397 25.84 9.30 25.09
C ILE A 397 26.86 9.71 26.14
N TYR A 398 26.97 8.91 27.18
CA TYR A 398 27.90 9.09 28.28
C TYR A 398 29.26 8.49 27.95
N LYS A 399 30.31 9.18 28.38
CA LYS A 399 31.69 8.72 28.25
C LYS A 399 32.32 8.65 29.62
N MET A 400 32.67 7.43 30.04
CA MET A 400 33.44 7.24 31.27
C MET A 400 34.93 7.53 31.02
N PRO A 401 35.65 8.18 31.96
CA PRO A 401 37.05 8.53 31.75
C PRO A 401 37.98 7.32 31.57
N GLU A 402 37.58 6.14 32.06
CA GLU A 402 38.49 5.02 32.32
C GLU A 402 38.41 3.87 31.30
N ASP A 403 37.32 3.72 30.54
CA ASP A 403 37.09 2.50 29.74
C ASP A 403 36.96 2.72 28.21
N GLY A 404 36.82 3.97 27.76
CA GLY A 404 36.63 4.29 26.34
C GLY A 404 35.34 3.72 25.72
N VAL A 405 34.48 3.11 26.55
CA VAL A 405 33.17 2.57 26.16
C VAL A 405 32.16 3.71 26.24
N LEU A 406 31.28 3.78 25.27
CA LEU A 406 30.17 4.73 25.26
C LEU A 406 28.97 4.08 25.92
N TYR A 407 28.22 4.85 26.71
CA TYR A 407 27.05 4.39 27.44
C TYR A 407 25.83 5.22 27.08
N GLN A 408 24.65 4.62 27.23
CA GLN A 408 23.37 5.33 27.18
C GLN A 408 22.52 4.94 28.39
N PRO A 409 21.60 5.80 28.85
CA PRO A 409 20.71 5.46 29.96
C PRO A 409 19.61 4.51 29.47
N ASN A 410 19.30 3.49 30.26
CA ASN A 410 18.12 2.63 30.06
C ASN A 410 16.86 3.25 30.71
N GLU A 411 15.75 2.53 30.72
CA GLU A 411 14.47 2.92 31.32
C GLU A 411 14.53 3.14 32.84
N LEU A 412 15.47 2.48 33.53
CA LEU A 412 15.74 2.66 34.95
C LEU A 412 16.76 3.77 35.22
N ASN A 413 17.16 4.51 34.18
CA ASN A 413 18.20 5.53 34.21
C ASN A 413 19.58 4.98 34.65
N GLU A 414 19.82 3.71 34.41
CA GLU A 414 21.11 3.03 34.59
C GLU A 414 21.91 3.08 33.28
N LEU A 415 23.22 3.31 33.39
CA LEU A 415 24.09 3.38 32.21
C LEU A 415 24.38 1.99 31.67
N VAL A 416 23.95 1.73 30.44
CA VAL A 416 24.21 0.50 29.69
C VAL A 416 25.14 0.77 28.51
N PRO A 417 26.06 -0.15 28.18
CA PRO A 417 26.95 0.02 27.04
C PRO A 417 26.18 0.25 25.74
N LEU A 418 26.68 1.15 24.90
CA LEU A 418 26.17 1.39 23.56
C LEU A 418 26.40 0.12 22.72
N SER A 419 25.32 -0.43 22.19
CA SER A 419 25.31 -1.72 21.50
C SER A 419 24.75 -1.61 20.09
N ASP A 420 24.98 -0.47 19.44
CA ASP A 420 24.61 -0.22 18.06
C ASP A 420 25.37 -1.15 17.12
N ASP A 421 24.70 -1.57 16.04
CA ASP A 421 25.32 -2.33 14.96
C ASP A 421 25.28 -1.52 13.65
N ASP A 422 25.93 -2.03 12.60
CA ASP A 422 26.07 -1.29 11.33
C ASP A 422 24.70 -0.97 10.68
N ASP A 423 23.66 -1.73 11.03
CA ASP A 423 22.33 -1.65 10.43
C ASP A 423 21.30 -0.95 11.34
N HIS A 424 21.50 -0.96 12.67
CA HIS A 424 20.50 -0.57 13.66
C HIS A 424 21.07 0.29 14.80
N ILE A 425 20.31 1.33 15.11
CA ILE A 425 20.50 2.21 16.26
C ILE A 425 19.50 1.80 17.34
N TYR A 426 20.00 1.43 18.52
CA TYR A 426 19.16 0.93 19.60
C TYR A 426 18.82 2.01 20.65
N PHE A 427 17.60 1.91 21.15
CA PHE A 427 16.97 2.70 22.20
C PHE A 427 16.45 1.76 23.30
N TYR A 428 16.02 2.33 24.42
CA TYR A 428 15.46 1.61 25.56
C TYR A 428 14.13 2.23 25.99
N ASP A 429 13.16 1.37 26.32
CA ASP A 429 11.92 1.74 26.99
C ASP A 429 11.53 0.67 28.04
N GLU A 430 10.32 0.76 28.60
CA GLU A 430 9.81 -0.17 29.61
C GLU A 430 9.76 -1.64 29.15
N CYS A 431 9.75 -1.89 27.84
CA CYS A 431 9.76 -3.23 27.25
C CYS A 431 11.18 -3.70 26.89
N GLY A 432 12.18 -2.83 27.02
CA GLY A 432 13.60 -3.11 26.87
C GLY A 432 14.19 -2.51 25.61
N ARG A 433 15.23 -3.17 25.08
CA ARG A 433 16.04 -2.66 23.98
C ARG A 433 15.33 -2.82 22.63
N TYR A 434 15.17 -1.74 21.88
CA TYR A 434 14.52 -1.73 20.57
C TYR A 434 15.23 -0.84 19.55
N TYR A 435 14.97 -1.05 18.27
CA TYR A 435 15.29 -0.11 17.21
C TYR A 435 14.02 0.22 16.42
N ILE A 436 14.06 1.29 15.61
CA ILE A 436 12.93 1.65 14.75
C ILE A 436 13.23 1.10 13.36
N ASP A 437 12.41 0.16 12.87
CA ASP A 437 12.56 -0.36 11.52
C ASP A 437 12.31 0.79 10.51
N PRO A 438 13.28 1.10 9.63
CA PRO A 438 13.16 2.19 8.68
C PRO A 438 12.00 2.02 7.69
N ILE A 439 11.59 0.78 7.41
CA ILE A 439 10.53 0.49 6.43
C ILE A 439 9.16 0.58 7.10
N THR A 440 8.94 -0.19 8.17
CA THR A 440 7.62 -0.25 8.82
C THR A 440 7.35 0.90 9.79
N ARG A 441 8.40 1.63 10.20
CA ARG A 441 8.36 2.67 11.25
C ARG A 441 7.88 2.15 12.61
N GLN A 442 7.92 0.84 12.83
CA GLN A 442 7.52 0.23 14.10
C GLN A 442 8.74 -0.08 14.98
N ARG A 443 8.51 -0.12 16.29
CA ARG A 443 9.53 -0.52 17.27
C ARG A 443 9.76 -2.02 17.16
N VAL A 444 11.00 -2.40 16.88
CA VAL A 444 11.47 -3.78 16.89
C VAL A 444 12.33 -4.01 18.12
N TYR A 445 11.83 -4.84 19.03
CA TYR A 445 12.50 -5.19 20.27
C TYR A 445 13.47 -6.35 20.02
N LYS A 446 14.73 -6.18 20.41
CA LYS A 446 15.80 -7.17 20.20
C LYS A 446 16.80 -7.08 21.33
N ALA A 447 16.85 -8.11 22.17
CA ALA A 447 17.64 -8.10 23.41
C ALA A 447 19.16 -8.05 23.19
N HIS A 448 19.69 -8.75 22.19
CA HIS A 448 21.11 -8.77 21.79
C HIS A 448 21.23 -9.16 20.31
N GLY A 449 22.42 -9.08 19.71
CA GLY A 449 22.60 -9.25 18.26
C GLY A 449 22.03 -10.56 17.68
N THR A 450 22.11 -11.66 18.42
CA THR A 450 21.59 -12.99 18.03
C THR A 450 20.19 -13.29 18.59
N ALA A 451 19.55 -12.33 19.26
CA ALA A 451 18.22 -12.54 19.84
C ALA A 451 17.14 -12.55 18.76
N SER A 452 16.01 -13.17 19.08
CA SER A 452 14.79 -13.00 18.31
C SER A 452 14.31 -11.54 18.33
N GLU A 453 13.66 -11.15 17.25
CA GLU A 453 13.07 -9.82 17.04
C GLU A 453 11.56 -9.89 17.28
N TYR A 454 11.06 -8.91 18.05
CA TYR A 454 9.67 -8.82 18.46
C TYR A 454 9.08 -7.46 18.07
N MET A 455 7.80 -7.42 17.74
CA MET A 455 7.04 -6.19 17.48
C MET A 455 5.83 -6.15 18.39
N MET A 456 5.46 -4.95 18.83
CA MET A 456 4.30 -4.76 19.71
C MET A 456 3.02 -4.71 18.87
N ASP A 457 2.01 -5.51 19.23
CA ASP A 457 0.69 -5.45 18.60
C ASP A 457 -0.15 -4.27 19.12
N SER A 458 -1.34 -4.07 18.53
CA SER A 458 -2.27 -3.01 18.94
C SER A 458 -2.83 -3.17 20.36
N LYS A 459 -2.57 -4.30 21.03
CA LYS A 459 -2.98 -4.59 22.42
C LYS A 459 -1.81 -4.44 23.40
N GLY A 460 -0.62 -4.05 22.92
CA GLY A 460 0.57 -3.91 23.75
C GLY A 460 1.31 -5.23 24.02
N VAL A 461 1.04 -6.29 23.26
CA VAL A 461 1.69 -7.60 23.41
C VAL A 461 2.86 -7.72 22.42
N LEU A 462 4.03 -8.14 22.91
CA LEU A 462 5.19 -8.42 22.06
C LEU A 462 5.00 -9.73 21.31
N LEU A 463 4.85 -9.62 19.99
CA LEU A 463 4.78 -10.74 19.06
C LEU A 463 6.13 -10.96 18.41
N LYS A 464 6.66 -12.17 18.54
CA LYS A 464 7.88 -12.58 17.84
C LYS A 464 7.59 -12.59 16.33
N PHE A 465 8.36 -11.84 15.54
CA PHE A 465 8.17 -11.80 14.09
C PHE A 465 9.38 -12.32 13.31
N LYS A 466 10.58 -12.34 13.91
CA LYS A 466 11.80 -12.85 13.27
C LYS A 466 12.75 -13.53 14.26
N GLU A 467 13.40 -14.60 13.81
CA GLU A 467 14.36 -15.40 14.58
C GLU A 467 15.42 -15.99 13.66
N GLU A 468 16.68 -15.92 14.06
CA GLU A 468 17.75 -16.62 13.37
C GLU A 468 18.18 -17.84 14.19
N ARG A 469 18.11 -19.04 13.60
CA ARG A 469 18.50 -20.28 14.26
C ARG A 469 19.20 -21.20 13.27
N ASP A 470 20.38 -21.69 13.67
CA ASP A 470 21.22 -22.57 12.84
C ASP A 470 21.57 -21.97 11.46
N GLY A 471 21.69 -20.63 11.37
CA GLY A 471 21.96 -19.90 10.12
C GLY A 471 20.76 -19.76 9.18
N VAL A 472 19.56 -20.14 9.64
CA VAL A 472 18.30 -19.96 8.91
C VAL A 472 17.47 -18.87 9.58
N THR A 473 17.05 -17.89 8.78
CA THR A 473 16.16 -16.82 9.23
C THR A 473 14.71 -17.28 9.09
N TYR A 474 14.05 -17.43 10.24
CA TYR A 474 12.65 -17.71 10.38
C TYR A 474 11.86 -16.41 10.62
N PHE A 475 10.67 -16.35 10.03
CA PHE A 475 9.68 -15.31 10.18
C PHE A 475 8.41 -15.91 10.81
N TYR A 476 7.56 -15.06 11.38
CA TYR A 476 6.31 -15.48 12.01
C TYR A 476 5.14 -14.65 11.47
N ASP A 477 4.05 -15.33 11.13
CA ASP A 477 2.77 -14.72 10.77
C ASP A 477 1.60 -15.43 11.49
N SER A 478 0.36 -15.14 11.07
CA SER A 478 -0.85 -15.77 11.63
C SER A 478 -0.95 -17.28 11.41
N PHE A 479 -0.18 -17.85 10.47
CA PHE A 479 -0.14 -19.27 10.14
C PHE A 479 1.01 -19.99 10.84
N GLY A 480 1.96 -19.25 11.39
CA GLY A 480 3.02 -19.77 12.25
C GLY A 480 4.40 -19.38 11.78
N ARG A 481 5.39 -20.20 12.13
CA ARG A 481 6.80 -19.99 11.80
C ARG A 481 7.10 -20.47 10.38
N TYR A 482 7.72 -19.64 9.56
CA TYR A 482 8.15 -19.97 8.20
C TYR A 482 9.54 -19.44 7.89
N PHE A 483 10.19 -19.96 6.84
CA PHE A 483 11.39 -19.39 6.24
C PHE A 483 11.16 -19.20 4.74
N ILE A 484 12.00 -18.40 4.10
CA ILE A 484 11.92 -18.16 2.65
C ILE A 484 12.97 -19.04 1.96
N ASP A 485 12.54 -19.90 1.04
CA ASP A 485 13.45 -20.76 0.27
C ASP A 485 14.22 -19.98 -0.82
N GLU A 486 15.12 -20.67 -1.52
CA GLU A 486 15.90 -20.07 -2.63
C GLU A 486 15.05 -19.53 -3.78
N ASN A 487 13.79 -19.96 -3.90
CA ASN A 487 12.84 -19.53 -4.92
C ASN A 487 11.94 -18.37 -4.45
N GLY A 488 12.12 -17.87 -3.23
CA GLY A 488 11.28 -16.84 -2.64
C GLY A 488 9.94 -17.35 -2.09
N LYS A 489 9.76 -18.66 -1.93
CA LYS A 489 8.54 -19.28 -1.41
C LYS A 489 8.57 -19.37 0.12
N GLN A 490 7.41 -19.17 0.74
CA GLN A 490 7.22 -19.27 2.19
C GLN A 490 7.02 -20.74 2.60
N ILE A 491 8.00 -21.27 3.34
CA ILE A 491 7.98 -22.65 3.84
C ILE A 491 7.76 -22.64 5.36
N TYR A 492 6.59 -23.10 5.78
CA TYR A 492 6.18 -23.17 7.19
C TYR A 492 6.76 -24.43 7.84
N ARG A 493 7.37 -24.26 9.03
CA ARG A 493 7.99 -25.35 9.80
C ARG A 493 7.83 -25.09 11.30
N GLU A 494 7.22 -26.03 12.02
CA GLU A 494 7.08 -25.94 13.48
C GLU A 494 8.41 -26.17 14.21
N ALA A 495 8.54 -25.68 15.45
CA ALA A 495 9.77 -25.68 16.24
C ALA A 495 10.48 -27.04 16.32
N ASP A 496 9.70 -28.12 16.42
CA ASP A 496 10.18 -29.46 16.73
C ASP A 496 9.82 -30.51 15.67
N THR A 497 9.33 -30.09 14.49
CA THR A 497 8.93 -31.02 13.43
C THR A 497 9.72 -30.79 12.14
N VAL A 498 9.99 -31.89 11.43
CA VAL A 498 10.64 -31.88 10.10
C VAL A 498 9.62 -31.62 8.98
N SER A 499 8.33 -31.53 9.32
CA SER A 499 7.27 -31.30 8.34
C SER A 499 7.33 -29.86 7.84
N GLU A 500 7.41 -29.73 6.52
CA GLU A 500 7.37 -28.46 5.81
C GLU A 500 6.03 -28.28 5.12
N TYR A 501 5.51 -27.06 5.08
CA TYR A 501 4.25 -26.72 4.44
C TYR A 501 4.43 -25.48 3.55
N GLU A 502 3.74 -25.43 2.43
CA GLU A 502 3.71 -24.30 1.50
C GLU A 502 2.25 -23.81 1.39
N ARG A 503 2.04 -22.52 1.11
CA ARG A 503 0.70 -22.03 0.75
C ARG A 503 0.35 -22.46 -0.67
N ASP A 504 -0.81 -23.08 -0.84
CA ASP A 504 -1.39 -23.27 -2.17
C ASP A 504 -1.94 -21.96 -2.75
N GLU A 505 -2.33 -21.97 -4.04
CA GLU A 505 -2.95 -20.81 -4.71
C GLU A 505 -4.29 -20.37 -4.07
N LEU A 506 -4.85 -21.20 -3.18
CA LEU A 506 -6.10 -20.95 -2.47
C LEU A 506 -5.86 -20.45 -1.03
N GLY A 507 -4.61 -20.29 -0.61
CA GLY A 507 -4.22 -19.79 0.71
C GLY A 507 -4.19 -20.83 1.84
N ASN A 508 -4.31 -22.13 1.54
CA ASN A 508 -4.20 -23.21 2.53
C ASN A 508 -2.76 -23.69 2.68
N LEU A 509 -2.36 -24.06 3.90
CA LEU A 509 -1.09 -24.74 4.15
C LEU A 509 -1.14 -26.20 3.68
N VAL A 510 -0.42 -26.49 2.61
CA VAL A 510 -0.26 -27.84 2.06
C VAL A 510 1.11 -28.37 2.41
N ARG A 511 1.17 -29.56 2.99
CA ARG A 511 2.45 -30.20 3.36
C ARG A 511 3.31 -30.44 2.12
N ILE A 512 4.52 -29.88 2.10
CA ILE A 512 5.54 -30.16 1.09
C ILE A 512 5.99 -31.60 1.32
N ARG A 513 5.57 -32.48 0.42
CA ARG A 513 6.09 -33.84 0.38
C ARG A 513 7.26 -33.83 -0.58
N SER A 514 8.41 -34.36 -0.14
CA SER A 514 9.52 -34.59 -1.05
C SER A 514 9.01 -35.42 -2.23
N HIS A 515 9.45 -35.13 -3.45
CA HIS A 515 9.03 -35.88 -4.65
C HIS A 515 9.37 -37.39 -4.56
N LEU A 516 10.18 -37.78 -3.56
CA LEU A 516 10.54 -39.14 -3.21
C LEU A 516 9.46 -39.86 -2.37
N ASP A 517 8.58 -39.13 -1.67
CA ASP A 517 7.52 -39.69 -0.82
C ASP A 517 6.14 -39.77 -1.52
N ILE A 518 6.01 -39.23 -2.74
CA ILE A 518 4.73 -39.22 -3.48
C ILE A 518 4.52 -40.50 -4.30
N PHE A 519 5.58 -41.27 -4.53
CA PHE A 519 5.49 -42.58 -5.16
C PHE A 519 6.41 -43.57 -4.44
N ASP A 520 5.91 -44.15 -3.35
CA ASP A 520 6.25 -45.56 -3.14
C ASP A 520 5.87 -46.28 -4.44
N LEU A 521 6.84 -46.96 -5.06
CA LEU A 521 6.56 -47.95 -6.09
C LEU A 521 5.43 -48.81 -5.54
N CYS A 522 4.28 -48.81 -6.24
CA CYS A 522 3.15 -49.68 -5.92
C CYS A 522 3.73 -51.04 -5.49
N PRO A 523 3.46 -51.50 -4.24
CA PRO A 523 4.03 -52.74 -3.75
C PRO A 523 3.80 -53.78 -4.83
N LYS A 524 4.89 -54.38 -5.34
CA LYS A 524 4.77 -55.25 -6.52
C LYS A 524 3.79 -56.40 -6.30
N ASP A 525 3.45 -56.71 -5.05
CA ASP A 525 2.72 -57.93 -4.68
C ASP A 525 1.74 -57.79 -3.50
N ALA A 526 0.82 -56.82 -3.50
CA ALA A 526 -0.28 -56.83 -2.52
C ALA A 526 -1.63 -56.50 -3.15
N ASN A 527 -2.32 -57.56 -3.59
CA ASN A 527 -3.75 -57.62 -3.93
C ASN A 527 -4.23 -56.74 -5.10
N VAL A 528 -3.63 -56.92 -6.28
CA VAL A 528 -4.26 -56.50 -7.54
C VAL A 528 -5.42 -57.45 -7.83
N THR A 529 -6.64 -57.06 -7.47
CA THR A 529 -7.87 -57.71 -7.93
C THR A 529 -7.94 -57.64 -9.46
N GLU A 530 -8.53 -58.67 -10.10
CA GLU A 530 -8.69 -58.74 -11.56
C GLU A 530 -9.34 -57.47 -12.15
N ASP A 531 -10.21 -56.81 -11.38
CA ASP A 531 -10.84 -55.53 -11.72
C ASP A 531 -9.82 -54.41 -11.98
N PHE A 532 -8.70 -54.37 -11.26
CA PHE A 532 -7.67 -53.34 -11.43
C PHE A 532 -6.82 -53.59 -12.69
N LYS A 533 -6.57 -54.87 -13.04
CA LYS A 533 -5.96 -55.24 -14.32
C LYS A 533 -6.88 -54.89 -15.48
N TYR A 534 -8.17 -55.20 -15.36
CA TYR A 534 -9.19 -54.87 -16.34
C TYR A 534 -9.30 -53.35 -16.55
N LEU A 535 -9.43 -52.56 -15.47
CA LEU A 535 -9.48 -51.10 -15.55
C LEU A 535 -8.23 -50.51 -16.19
N ARG A 536 -7.04 -51.02 -15.84
CA ARG A 536 -5.77 -50.55 -16.41
C ARG A 536 -5.62 -50.91 -17.89
N GLN A 537 -6.04 -52.10 -18.30
CA GLN A 537 -5.94 -52.56 -19.69
C GLN A 537 -7.01 -51.95 -20.59
N THR A 538 -8.24 -51.83 -20.11
CA THR A 538 -9.40 -51.46 -20.93
C THR A 538 -9.70 -49.96 -20.88
N VAL A 539 -9.56 -49.31 -19.72
CA VAL A 539 -10.00 -47.91 -19.51
C VAL A 539 -8.82 -46.96 -19.29
N GLY A 540 -7.69 -47.45 -18.81
CA GLY A 540 -6.53 -46.64 -18.42
C GLY A 540 -5.86 -45.85 -19.55
N THR A 541 -5.97 -46.30 -20.80
CA THR A 541 -5.46 -45.56 -21.97
C THR A 541 -6.45 -44.46 -22.38
N ALA A 542 -7.75 -44.77 -22.41
CA ALA A 542 -8.80 -43.81 -22.73
C ALA A 542 -8.83 -42.64 -21.73
N LEU A 543 -8.79 -42.95 -20.43
CA LEU A 543 -8.74 -41.94 -19.36
C LEU A 543 -7.51 -41.05 -19.44
N ARG A 544 -6.33 -41.60 -19.71
CA ARG A 544 -5.10 -40.80 -19.86
C ARG A 544 -5.18 -39.83 -21.02
N VAL A 545 -5.68 -40.27 -22.18
CA VAL A 545 -5.82 -39.40 -23.36
C VAL A 545 -6.88 -38.32 -23.09
N SER A 546 -8.04 -38.69 -22.55
CA SER A 546 -9.13 -37.73 -22.30
C SER A 546 -8.82 -36.72 -21.19
N ILE A 547 -8.06 -37.12 -20.14
CA ILE A 547 -7.59 -36.18 -19.10
C ILE A 547 -6.56 -35.22 -19.70
N ALA A 548 -5.60 -35.72 -20.49
CA ALA A 548 -4.62 -34.85 -21.14
C ALA A 548 -5.30 -33.82 -22.05
N ASP A 549 -6.33 -34.23 -22.79
CA ASP A 549 -7.12 -33.36 -23.65
C ASP A 549 -7.90 -32.30 -22.85
N CYS A 550 -8.46 -32.71 -21.69
CA CYS A 550 -9.16 -31.79 -20.78
C CYS A 550 -8.21 -30.75 -20.16
N VAL A 551 -6.99 -31.15 -19.80
CA VAL A 551 -5.96 -30.25 -19.26
C VAL A 551 -5.48 -29.26 -20.33
N LEU A 552 -5.36 -29.69 -21.59
CA LEU A 552 -4.93 -28.81 -22.68
C LEU A 552 -5.98 -27.76 -23.05
N HIS A 553 -7.28 -28.11 -22.96
CA HIS A 553 -8.36 -27.24 -23.42
C HIS A 553 -9.02 -26.39 -22.32
N LEU A 554 -8.74 -26.66 -21.04
CA LEU A 554 -9.24 -25.91 -19.87
C LEU A 554 -10.71 -25.48 -20.00
N PRO A 555 -11.64 -26.42 -20.21
CA PRO A 555 -13.06 -26.11 -20.41
C PRO A 555 -13.72 -25.62 -19.11
N ASP A 556 -14.72 -24.74 -19.23
CA ASP A 556 -15.49 -24.19 -18.09
C ASP A 556 -16.15 -25.28 -17.22
N ASP A 557 -16.46 -26.45 -17.81
CA ASP A 557 -16.96 -27.64 -17.10
C ASP A 557 -16.10 -28.87 -17.45
N PRO A 558 -15.04 -29.16 -16.66
CA PRO A 558 -14.10 -30.23 -16.95
C PRO A 558 -14.71 -31.63 -16.82
N ILE A 559 -15.73 -31.79 -15.97
CA ILE A 559 -16.40 -33.09 -15.78
C ILE A 559 -17.24 -33.43 -17.01
N LYS A 560 -18.04 -32.46 -17.48
CA LYS A 560 -18.85 -32.64 -18.69
C LYS A 560 -17.98 -32.83 -19.92
N TYR A 561 -16.89 -32.07 -20.04
CA TYR A 561 -15.95 -32.20 -21.14
C TYR A 561 -15.28 -33.58 -21.15
N LEU A 562 -14.75 -34.03 -20.01
CA LEU A 562 -14.10 -35.34 -19.88
C LEU A 562 -15.07 -36.48 -20.24
N SER A 563 -16.33 -36.40 -19.80
CA SER A 563 -17.35 -37.40 -20.12
C SER A 563 -17.63 -37.50 -21.63
N ASN A 564 -17.64 -36.36 -22.34
CA ASN A 564 -17.85 -36.31 -23.79
C ASN A 564 -16.61 -36.81 -24.54
N SER A 565 -15.40 -36.46 -24.07
CA SER A 565 -14.15 -36.92 -24.67
C SER A 565 -13.96 -38.44 -24.53
N LEU A 566 -14.32 -39.02 -23.38
CA LEU A 566 -14.31 -40.47 -23.20
C LEU A 566 -15.30 -41.19 -24.13
N ARG A 567 -16.49 -40.62 -24.34
CA ARG A 567 -17.49 -41.16 -25.28
C ARG A 567 -16.97 -41.15 -26.72
N LYS A 568 -16.41 -40.01 -27.16
CA LYS A 568 -15.78 -39.88 -28.47
C LYS A 568 -14.60 -40.84 -28.65
N TYR A 569 -13.78 -41.04 -27.62
CA TYR A 569 -12.66 -41.99 -27.69
C TYR A 569 -13.14 -43.41 -27.97
N LYS A 570 -14.22 -43.84 -27.30
CA LYS A 570 -14.83 -45.15 -27.53
C LYS A 570 -15.36 -45.27 -28.97
N GLU A 571 -16.10 -44.28 -29.45
CA GLU A 571 -16.62 -44.25 -30.84
C GLU A 571 -15.48 -44.34 -31.87
N ASN A 572 -14.38 -43.61 -31.65
CA ASN A 572 -13.22 -43.64 -32.52
C ASN A 572 -12.50 -45.00 -32.53
N MET A 573 -12.44 -45.68 -31.39
CA MET A 573 -11.86 -47.03 -31.29
C MET A 573 -12.72 -48.05 -32.05
N GLU A 574 -14.04 -48.00 -31.92
CA GLU A 574 -14.96 -48.88 -32.67
C GLU A 574 -14.86 -48.66 -34.18
N ILE A 575 -14.73 -47.42 -34.63
CA ILE A 575 -14.50 -47.10 -36.06
C ILE A 575 -13.15 -47.66 -36.54
N LYS A 576 -12.10 -47.53 -35.72
CA LYS A 576 -10.76 -48.03 -36.07
C LYS A 576 -10.73 -49.55 -36.16
N GLU A 577 -11.41 -50.24 -35.27
CA GLU A 577 -11.54 -51.70 -35.29
C GLU A 577 -12.31 -52.18 -36.53
N LYS A 578 -13.44 -51.55 -36.87
CA LYS A 578 -14.17 -51.85 -38.12
C LYS A 578 -13.28 -51.71 -39.35
N ARG A 579 -12.55 -50.59 -39.47
CA ARG A 579 -11.60 -50.38 -40.58
C ARG A 579 -10.49 -51.44 -40.63
N ALA A 580 -9.97 -51.85 -39.48
CA ALA A 580 -8.95 -52.91 -39.43
C ALA A 580 -9.51 -54.25 -39.92
N THR A 581 -10.73 -54.62 -39.50
CA THR A 581 -11.37 -55.86 -39.96
C THR A 581 -11.69 -55.85 -41.46
N GLU A 582 -12.18 -54.72 -42.00
CA GLU A 582 -12.42 -54.56 -43.44
C GLU A 582 -11.09 -54.68 -44.23
N GLN A 583 -10.02 -54.08 -43.72
CA GLN A 583 -8.70 -54.13 -44.36
C GLN A 583 -8.07 -55.53 -44.32
N GLU A 584 -8.31 -56.29 -43.24
CA GLU A 584 -7.88 -57.68 -43.15
C GLU A 584 -8.65 -58.58 -44.12
N GLN A 585 -9.98 -58.38 -44.25
CA GLN A 585 -10.78 -59.07 -45.27
C GLN A 585 -10.28 -58.80 -46.68
N LEU A 586 -10.01 -57.53 -47.01
CA LEU A 586 -9.43 -57.15 -48.31
C LEU A 586 -8.04 -57.77 -48.55
N ASN A 587 -7.22 -57.90 -47.51
CA ASN A 587 -5.91 -58.55 -47.62
C ASN A 587 -6.03 -60.07 -47.81
N ILE A 588 -6.99 -60.72 -47.15
CA ILE A 588 -7.27 -62.15 -47.38
C ILE A 588 -7.75 -62.38 -48.82
N GLU A 589 -8.67 -61.54 -49.32
CA GLU A 589 -9.10 -61.60 -50.72
C GLU A 589 -7.95 -61.41 -51.70
N ARG A 590 -7.09 -60.40 -51.48
CA ARG A 590 -5.88 -60.17 -52.30
C ARG A 590 -4.92 -61.36 -52.26
N ASN A 591 -4.71 -61.96 -51.09
CA ASN A 591 -3.83 -63.11 -50.94
C ASN A 591 -4.40 -64.37 -51.63
N LEU A 592 -5.72 -64.59 -51.56
CA LEU A 592 -6.38 -65.68 -52.28
C LEU A 592 -6.25 -65.54 -53.80
N ILE A 593 -6.43 -64.31 -54.33
CA ILE A 593 -6.24 -64.01 -55.76
C ILE A 593 -4.78 -64.29 -56.16
N ALA A 594 -3.81 -63.77 -55.41
CA ALA A 594 -2.38 -63.99 -55.69
C ALA A 594 -1.97 -65.47 -55.63
N LEU A 595 -2.60 -66.26 -54.75
CA LEU A 595 -2.33 -67.70 -54.63
C LEU A 595 -2.95 -68.49 -55.79
N ALA A 596 -4.14 -68.09 -56.26
CA ALA A 596 -4.75 -68.65 -57.47
C ALA A 596 -3.92 -68.35 -58.73
N GLU A 597 -3.41 -67.11 -58.88
CA GLU A 597 -2.52 -66.73 -59.99
C GLU A 597 -1.22 -67.54 -59.97
N LYS A 598 -0.61 -67.74 -58.81
CA LYS A 598 0.60 -68.56 -58.67
C LYS A 598 0.36 -70.03 -59.03
N ARG A 599 -0.80 -70.60 -58.66
CA ARG A 599 -1.19 -71.96 -59.08
C ARG A 599 -1.37 -72.06 -60.58
N ALA A 600 -2.07 -71.10 -61.19
CA ALA A 600 -2.24 -71.05 -62.65
C ALA A 600 -0.90 -70.89 -63.38
N ALA A 601 0.03 -70.10 -62.84
CA ALA A 601 1.37 -69.94 -63.40
C ALA A 601 2.23 -71.21 -63.24
N ALA A 602 2.16 -71.89 -62.09
CA ALA A 602 2.85 -73.15 -61.87
C ALA A 602 2.30 -74.28 -62.76
N GLU A 603 0.99 -74.31 -62.98
CA GLU A 603 0.36 -75.27 -63.90
C GLU A 603 0.79 -75.02 -65.35
N LYS A 604 0.85 -73.76 -65.79
CA LYS A 604 1.44 -73.40 -67.09
C LYS A 604 2.91 -73.82 -67.19
N TYR A 605 3.70 -73.57 -66.15
CA TYR A 605 5.13 -73.92 -66.14
C TYR A 605 5.35 -75.43 -66.09
N ALA A 606 4.52 -76.19 -65.38
CA ALA A 606 4.57 -77.65 -65.38
C ALA A 606 4.15 -78.24 -66.74
N MET A 607 3.15 -77.66 -67.40
CA MET A 607 2.77 -78.03 -68.76
C MET A 607 3.91 -77.75 -69.76
N GLU A 608 4.58 -76.60 -69.63
CA GLU A 608 5.72 -76.20 -70.48
C GLU A 608 6.97 -77.05 -70.19
N ALA A 609 7.22 -77.41 -68.94
CA ALA A 609 8.32 -78.29 -68.53
C ALA A 609 8.09 -79.74 -68.99
N ALA A 610 6.85 -80.26 -68.91
CA ALA A 610 6.50 -81.57 -69.44
C ALA A 610 6.73 -81.65 -70.97
N LEU A 611 6.41 -80.57 -71.70
CA LEU A 611 6.72 -80.42 -73.12
C LEU A 611 8.23 -80.37 -73.41
N ARG A 612 9.06 -79.92 -72.46
CA ARG A 612 10.52 -79.84 -72.59
C ARG A 612 11.28 -81.12 -72.21
N THR A 613 10.69 -81.98 -71.38
CA THR A 613 11.27 -83.30 -71.01
C THR A 613 10.92 -84.45 -71.95
N GLN A 614 10.09 -84.22 -72.97
CA GLN A 614 9.81 -85.19 -74.05
C GLN A 614 10.34 -84.73 -75.41
N GLY A 615 11.49 -84.05 -75.43
CA GLY A 615 12.22 -83.71 -76.65
C GLY A 615 13.61 -84.36 -76.67
N GLY A 616 13.68 -85.64 -77.05
CA GLY A 616 14.97 -86.33 -77.14
C GLY A 616 14.91 -87.77 -77.66
N SER A 617 14.14 -88.04 -78.71
CA SER A 617 14.32 -89.26 -79.52
C SER A 617 13.80 -89.00 -80.93
N GLU A 618 14.72 -88.82 -81.86
CA GLU A 618 14.46 -88.76 -83.30
C GLU A 618 13.88 -90.09 -83.79
N ALA A 619 12.74 -90.02 -84.48
CA ALA A 619 12.48 -90.68 -85.77
C ALA A 619 10.96 -90.76 -86.05
N SER A 620 10.55 -90.01 -87.09
CA SER A 620 9.76 -90.52 -88.23
C SER A 620 8.46 -91.29 -87.95
N TYR A 621 7.30 -90.61 -88.04
CA TYR A 621 6.29 -90.78 -89.11
C TYR A 621 4.94 -90.16 -88.69
N ASP A 622 4.54 -89.15 -89.45
CA ASP A 622 3.23 -88.95 -90.10
C ASP A 622 1.99 -89.72 -89.55
N SER A 623 0.99 -88.98 -89.07
CA SER A 623 -0.38 -88.99 -89.66
C SER A 623 -1.37 -88.20 -88.79
N ASN A 624 -1.78 -87.04 -89.30
CA ASN A 624 -3.18 -86.69 -89.54
C ASN A 624 -4.25 -87.41 -88.69
N MET A 625 -4.96 -86.68 -87.82
CA MET A 625 -6.44 -86.61 -87.85
C MET A 625 -7.01 -85.97 -86.58
N GLN A 626 -7.66 -84.84 -86.81
CA GLN A 626 -9.06 -84.64 -86.47
C GLN A 626 -9.48 -84.48 -85.00
N ARG A 627 -9.96 -83.25 -84.77
CA ARG A 627 -11.38 -82.93 -84.57
C ARG A 627 -11.96 -82.94 -83.15
N TYR A 628 -12.58 -81.77 -82.92
CA TYR A 628 -13.94 -81.55 -82.43
C TYR A 628 -14.20 -81.54 -80.92
N MET A 629 -14.80 -80.40 -80.55
CA MET A 629 -15.96 -80.27 -79.66
C MET A 629 -15.70 -80.52 -78.17
N SER A 630 -16.40 -79.87 -77.25
CA SER A 630 -17.70 -79.20 -77.25
C SER A 630 -17.71 -78.24 -76.05
N MET A 631 -18.32 -77.06 -76.13
CA MET A 631 -19.68 -76.79 -75.58
C MET A 631 -19.85 -77.42 -74.19
N ASN A 632 -20.17 -76.70 -73.12
CA ASN A 632 -21.47 -76.06 -72.87
C ASN A 632 -21.53 -75.70 -71.36
N PRO A 633 -22.63 -75.08 -70.88
CA PRO A 633 -22.57 -74.00 -69.92
C PRO A 633 -23.42 -74.37 -68.67
N ASP A 634 -23.93 -73.33 -68.04
CA ASP A 634 -25.21 -73.28 -67.31
C ASP A 634 -25.20 -73.49 -65.78
N ASP A 635 -25.79 -72.46 -65.20
CA ASP A 635 -26.89 -72.51 -64.24
C ASP A 635 -26.59 -72.95 -62.80
N THR A 636 -26.83 -72.02 -61.87
CA THR A 636 -28.05 -71.94 -61.03
C THR A 636 -27.72 -71.14 -59.77
N ILE A 637 -28.36 -69.98 -59.55
CA ILE A 637 -29.64 -69.80 -58.82
C ILE A 637 -29.50 -70.05 -57.31
N SER A 638 -29.82 -68.99 -56.54
CA SER A 638 -30.61 -69.01 -55.28
C SER A 638 -29.95 -69.57 -54.02
N VAL A 639 -30.28 -69.20 -52.79
CA VAL A 639 -31.11 -68.19 -52.09
C VAL A 639 -30.71 -68.39 -50.62
N ALA A 640 -30.91 -67.35 -49.82
CA ALA A 640 -31.13 -67.33 -48.37
C ALA A 640 -30.86 -68.60 -47.53
N SER A 641 -30.31 -68.40 -46.33
CA SER A 641 -31.15 -68.24 -45.14
C SER A 641 -30.32 -68.24 -43.84
N VAL A 642 -30.61 -67.24 -43.01
CA VAL A 642 -30.94 -67.36 -41.58
C VAL A 642 -29.90 -68.06 -40.67
N LYS A 643 -29.23 -67.26 -39.84
CA LYS A 643 -29.67 -66.99 -38.46
C LYS A 643 -29.16 -65.66 -37.96
#